data_AF-F3BBF6-F1
#
_entry.id   AF-F3BBF6-F1
#
_cell.length_a   1.000
_cell.length_b   1.000
_cell.length_c   1.000
_cell.angle_alpha   90.00
_cell.angle_beta   90.00
_cell.angle_gamma   90.00
#
_symmetry.space_group_name_H-M   'P 1'
#
loop_
_entity.id
_entity.type
_entity.pdbx_description
1 polymer ?
#
loop_
_entity_poly.entity_id
_entity_poly.type
_entity_poly.pdbx_seq_one_letter_code
_entity_poly.pdbx_strand_id
1 'polypeptide(L)'
;MIKCSNCGNEIREGTKFCSKCGSNILEQQEKRNDEISNEEKNKVEQSKAAFYFEKVKMIGRLRYKIIQTKVNNDGDGLEINQKTHRFLRKDKANHLEIKLSEISSMELKTKMDFWDTMYAALFGVIFLLDTTDIAWLLLIAIFLYTGYGKILNLKMKNGLNFEIPVNGMTEDVERFRALVRKE
;
A
#
# COMPACT_ATOMS: atom_id res chain seq x y z
N MET A 1 13.52 -35.87 26.71
CA MET A 1 14.73 -35.21 27.27
C MET A 1 14.91 -33.87 26.60
N ILE A 2 15.23 -32.81 27.34
CA ILE A 2 15.33 -31.44 26.81
C ILE A 2 16.79 -31.01 26.81
N LYS A 3 17.26 -30.40 25.72
CA LYS A 3 18.60 -29.80 25.66
C LYS A 3 18.55 -28.33 26.11
N CYS A 4 19.49 -27.96 26.96
CA CYS A 4 19.66 -26.56 27.38
C CYS A 4 20.01 -25.67 26.18
N SER A 5 19.28 -24.57 25.97
CA SER A 5 19.63 -23.61 24.91
C SER A 5 20.94 -22.88 25.18
N ASN A 6 21.34 -22.75 26.45
CA ASN A 6 22.51 -21.97 26.85
C ASN A 6 23.81 -22.79 26.83
N CYS A 7 23.78 -24.08 27.17
CA CYS A 7 24.99 -24.90 27.29
C CYS A 7 24.93 -26.27 26.58
N GLY A 8 23.82 -26.59 25.91
CA GLY A 8 23.64 -27.84 25.18
C GLY A 8 23.50 -29.10 26.03
N ASN A 9 23.55 -29.00 27.36
CA ASN A 9 23.45 -30.17 28.23
C ASN A 9 22.06 -30.81 28.18
N GLU A 10 22.01 -32.14 28.29
CA GLU A 10 20.76 -32.89 28.36
C GLU A 10 20.17 -32.83 29.76
N ILE A 11 18.89 -32.48 29.82
CA ILE A 11 18.16 -32.24 31.06
C ILE A 11 16.91 -33.12 31.08
N ARG A 12 16.61 -33.65 32.27
CA ARG A 12 15.38 -34.41 32.53
C ARG A 12 14.18 -33.47 32.58
N GLU A 13 13.08 -33.92 32.02
CA GLU A 13 11.80 -33.21 32.00
C GLU A 13 11.29 -32.97 33.42
N GLY A 14 10.80 -31.76 33.71
CA GLY A 14 10.28 -31.36 35.02
C GLY A 14 11.27 -30.61 35.94
N THR A 15 12.52 -30.40 35.54
CA THR A 15 13.46 -29.56 36.31
C THR A 15 13.31 -28.08 35.97
N LYS A 16 13.45 -27.20 36.96
CA LYS A 16 13.30 -25.74 36.78
C LYS A 16 14.58 -25.07 36.26
N PHE A 17 15.74 -25.64 36.56
CA PHE A 17 17.07 -25.09 36.22
C PHE A 17 17.99 -26.16 35.64
N CYS A 18 18.89 -25.74 34.75
CA CYS A 18 19.93 -26.61 34.21
C CYS A 18 20.97 -26.94 35.29
N SER A 19 21.22 -28.23 35.50
CA SER A 19 22.22 -28.73 36.46
C SER A 19 23.67 -28.34 36.13
N LYS A 20 23.96 -27.93 34.89
CA LYS A 20 25.31 -27.59 34.43
C LYS A 20 25.60 -26.08 34.40
N CYS A 21 24.65 -25.27 33.95
CA CYS A 21 24.85 -23.82 33.77
C CYS A 21 23.90 -22.94 34.59
N GLY A 22 22.98 -23.54 35.37
CA GLY A 22 22.03 -22.82 36.22
C GLY A 22 20.91 -22.08 35.47
N SER A 23 20.85 -22.14 34.14
CA SER A 23 19.83 -21.41 33.37
C SER A 23 18.42 -21.92 33.64
N ASN A 24 17.46 -21.00 33.77
CA ASN A 24 16.04 -21.33 33.92
C ASN A 24 15.49 -21.94 32.62
N ILE A 25 14.91 -23.13 32.72
CA ILE A 25 14.43 -23.90 31.56
C ILE A 25 13.04 -23.44 31.13
N LEU A 26 12.21 -23.01 32.08
CA LEU A 26 10.84 -22.53 31.81
C LEU A 26 10.90 -21.25 30.95
N GLU A 27 11.77 -20.32 31.32
CA GLU A 27 11.98 -19.08 30.56
C GLU A 27 12.56 -19.36 29.15
N GLN A 28 13.36 -20.42 29.00
CA GLN A 28 13.87 -20.86 27.70
C GLN A 28 12.81 -21.56 26.83
N GLN A 29 11.74 -22.09 27.42
CA GLN A 29 10.63 -22.69 26.69
C GLN A 29 9.65 -21.61 26.22
N GLU A 30 9.36 -20.63 27.07
CA GLU A 30 8.53 -19.46 26.71
C GLU A 30 9.15 -18.68 25.55
N LYS A 31 10.44 -18.33 25.63
CA LYS A 31 11.15 -17.63 24.53
C LYS A 31 11.15 -18.41 23.22
N ARG A 32 11.29 -19.74 23.27
CA ARG A 32 11.21 -20.60 22.08
C ARG A 32 9.81 -20.61 21.48
N ASN A 33 8.78 -20.69 22.31
CA ASN A 33 7.40 -20.69 21.84
C ASN A 33 7.03 -19.33 21.23
N ASP A 34 7.53 -18.23 21.80
CA ASP A 34 7.36 -16.89 21.25
C ASP A 34 8.10 -16.73 19.90
N GLU A 35 9.34 -17.23 19.79
CA GLU A 35 10.11 -17.25 18.54
C GLU A 35 9.43 -18.10 17.45
N ILE A 36 8.96 -19.32 17.79
CA ILE A 36 8.24 -20.19 16.86
C ILE A 36 6.92 -19.54 16.40
N SER A 37 6.19 -18.88 17.31
CA SER A 37 4.96 -18.16 16.97
C SER A 37 5.20 -16.95 16.06
N ASN A 38 6.36 -16.29 16.18
CA ASN A 38 6.74 -15.16 15.34
C ASN A 38 7.30 -15.63 13.98
N GLU A 39 7.98 -16.77 13.91
CA GLU A 39 8.40 -17.39 12.65
C GLU A 39 7.22 -17.95 11.84
N GLU A 40 6.22 -18.55 12.50
CA GLU A 40 4.98 -19.00 11.85
C GLU A 40 4.14 -17.82 11.35
N LYS A 41 4.05 -16.72 12.11
CA LYS A 41 3.42 -15.47 11.65
C LYS A 41 4.16 -14.89 10.43
N ASN A 42 5.49 -14.83 10.45
CA ASN A 42 6.29 -14.34 9.33
C ASN A 42 6.19 -15.24 8.08
N LYS A 43 6.11 -16.57 8.22
CA LYS A 43 5.94 -17.51 7.09
C LYS A 43 4.52 -17.47 6.49
N VAL A 44 3.51 -17.22 7.30
CA VAL A 44 2.12 -17.02 6.83
C VAL A 44 1.97 -15.65 6.15
N GLU A 45 2.62 -14.59 6.63
CA GLU A 45 2.66 -13.27 5.98
C GLU A 45 3.48 -13.26 4.68
N GLN A 46 4.50 -14.10 4.54
CA GLN A 46 5.27 -14.22 3.30
C GLN A 46 4.52 -14.93 2.16
N SER A 47 3.46 -15.69 2.46
CA SER A 47 2.65 -16.41 1.46
C SER A 47 1.36 -15.69 1.07
N LYS A 48 0.90 -14.71 1.87
CA LYS A 48 -0.20 -13.78 1.55
C LYS A 48 0.32 -12.35 1.46
N ALA A 49 0.81 -11.96 0.29
CA ALA A 49 1.31 -10.61 0.07
C ALA A 49 0.14 -9.61 0.09
N ALA A 50 -0.06 -8.93 1.22
CA ALA A 50 -1.00 -7.81 1.34
C ALA A 50 -0.27 -6.48 1.04
N PHE A 51 -0.74 -5.75 0.05
CA PHE A 51 -0.23 -4.42 -0.33
C PHE A 51 -1.17 -3.32 0.15
N TYR A 52 -0.59 -2.24 0.67
CA TYR A 52 -1.33 -1.11 1.21
C TYR A 52 -0.94 0.16 0.45
N PHE A 53 -1.92 0.76 -0.23
CA PHE A 53 -1.73 2.02 -0.92
C PHE A 53 -2.60 3.09 -0.28
N GLU A 54 -1.99 4.18 0.15
CA GLU A 54 -2.71 5.35 0.64
C GLU A 54 -2.38 6.57 -0.21
N LYS A 55 -3.43 7.25 -0.69
CA LYS A 55 -3.32 8.55 -1.35
C LYS A 55 -4.11 9.59 -0.60
N VAL A 56 -3.41 10.60 -0.11
CA VAL A 56 -3.98 11.73 0.62
C VAL A 56 -3.95 12.97 -0.28
N LYS A 57 -5.07 13.68 -0.37
CA LYS A 57 -5.14 14.99 -1.01
C LYS A 57 -5.28 16.09 0.04
N MET A 58 -4.41 17.08 -0.08
CA MET A 58 -4.31 18.22 0.83
C MET A 58 -4.85 19.48 0.15
N ILE A 59 -5.49 20.36 0.92
CA ILE A 59 -5.72 21.75 0.57
C ILE A 59 -5.15 22.60 1.71
N GLY A 60 -3.98 23.21 1.47
CA GLY A 60 -3.17 23.79 2.54
C GLY A 60 -2.82 22.75 3.61
N ARG A 61 -3.38 22.90 4.82
CA ARG A 61 -3.17 21.97 5.95
C ARG A 61 -4.30 20.95 6.13
N LEU A 62 -5.38 21.03 5.34
CA LEU A 62 -6.56 20.19 5.49
C LEU A 62 -6.53 18.98 4.54
N ARG A 63 -6.72 17.77 5.07
CA ARG A 63 -6.86 16.52 4.29
C ARG A 63 -8.29 16.35 3.81
N TYR A 64 -8.61 16.86 2.62
CA TYR A 64 -10.00 16.84 2.14
C TYR A 64 -10.43 15.49 1.53
N LYS A 65 -9.48 14.65 1.08
CA LYS A 65 -9.75 13.32 0.52
C LYS A 65 -8.64 12.34 0.86
N ILE A 66 -9.02 11.16 1.34
CA ILE A 66 -8.10 10.06 1.66
C ILE A 66 -8.60 8.82 0.92
N ILE A 67 -7.74 8.19 0.13
CA ILE A 67 -8.04 6.96 -0.62
C ILE A 67 -7.12 5.87 -0.10
N GLN A 68 -7.67 4.88 0.58
CA GLN A 68 -6.97 3.72 1.08
C GLN A 68 -7.35 2.52 0.22
N THR A 69 -6.36 1.89 -0.41
CA THR A 69 -6.54 0.70 -1.24
C THR A 69 -5.71 -0.42 -0.61
N LYS A 70 -6.38 -1.49 -0.18
CA LYS A 70 -5.74 -2.72 0.30
C LYS A 70 -5.87 -3.76 -0.81
N VAL A 71 -4.76 -4.39 -1.18
CA VAL A 71 -4.74 -5.46 -2.17
C VAL A 71 -4.23 -6.71 -1.48
N ASN A 72 -5.07 -7.72 -1.34
CA ASN A 72 -4.65 -9.01 -0.80
C ASN A 72 -4.42 -9.99 -1.95
N ASN A 73 -3.37 -10.81 -1.86
CA ASN A 73 -3.11 -11.88 -2.79
C ASN A 73 -3.42 -13.23 -2.15
N ASP A 74 -4.45 -13.92 -2.65
CA ASP A 74 -4.85 -15.24 -2.18
C ASP A 74 -4.34 -16.39 -3.08
N GLY A 75 -3.47 -16.10 -4.05
CA GLY A 75 -2.78 -17.08 -4.91
C GLY A 75 -3.52 -17.40 -6.22
N ASP A 76 -4.85 -17.27 -6.27
CA ASP A 76 -5.67 -17.44 -7.48
C ASP A 76 -6.33 -16.11 -7.93
N GLY A 77 -6.51 -15.18 -6.99
CA GLY A 77 -7.09 -13.85 -7.19
C GLY A 77 -6.41 -12.75 -6.36
N LEU A 78 -6.55 -11.51 -6.83
CA LEU A 78 -6.31 -10.29 -6.07
C LEU A 78 -7.64 -9.74 -5.55
N GLU A 79 -7.74 -9.59 -4.25
CA GLU A 79 -8.85 -8.91 -3.59
C GLU A 79 -8.47 -7.44 -3.36
N ILE A 80 -9.15 -6.51 -4.02
CA ILE A 80 -8.89 -5.08 -3.95
C ILE A 80 -10.02 -4.40 -3.17
N ASN A 81 -9.67 -3.91 -1.98
CA ASN A 81 -10.52 -3.17 -1.08
C ASN A 81 -10.17 -1.69 -1.09
N GLN A 82 -10.98 -0.86 -1.75
CA GLN A 82 -10.74 0.58 -1.85
C GLN A 82 -11.77 1.39 -1.04
N LYS A 83 -11.30 2.09 -0.01
CA LYS A 83 -12.09 3.04 0.80
C LYS A 83 -11.65 4.46 0.50
N THR A 84 -12.60 5.28 0.05
CA THR A 84 -12.40 6.72 -0.19
C THR A 84 -13.17 7.52 0.84
N HIS A 85 -12.44 8.16 1.75
CA HIS A 85 -12.98 9.13 2.69
C HIS A 85 -12.91 10.55 2.11
N ARG A 86 -14.00 11.32 2.26
CA ARG A 86 -14.08 12.71 1.80
C ARG A 86 -14.60 13.58 2.93
N PHE A 87 -13.89 14.66 3.22
CA PHE A 87 -14.22 15.56 4.35
C PHE A 87 -15.65 16.13 4.27
N LEU A 88 -16.17 16.37 3.06
CA LEU A 88 -17.49 17.00 2.85
C LEU A 88 -18.53 16.07 2.19
N ARG A 89 -18.25 14.77 2.02
CA ARG A 89 -19.15 13.86 1.30
C ARG A 89 -19.08 12.46 1.88
N LYS A 90 -20.20 11.71 1.81
CA LYS A 90 -20.26 10.30 2.23
C LYS A 90 -19.09 9.48 1.66
N ASP A 91 -18.58 8.62 2.52
CA ASP A 91 -17.53 7.67 2.19
C ASP A 91 -18.00 6.71 1.11
N LYS A 92 -17.06 6.31 0.26
CA LYS A 92 -17.29 5.33 -0.80
C LYS A 92 -16.33 4.16 -0.59
N ALA A 93 -16.88 2.98 -0.36
CA ALA A 93 -16.13 1.73 -0.40
C ALA A 93 -16.44 0.99 -1.71
N ASN A 94 -15.41 0.49 -2.38
CA ASN A 94 -15.54 -0.45 -3.48
C ASN A 94 -14.70 -1.68 -3.16
N HIS A 95 -15.27 -2.84 -3.42
CA HIS A 95 -14.63 -4.14 -3.29
C HIS A 95 -14.63 -4.78 -4.68
N LEU A 96 -13.47 -5.29 -5.09
CA LEU A 96 -13.26 -5.91 -6.40
C LEU A 96 -12.38 -7.15 -6.22
N GLU A 97 -12.88 -8.30 -6.65
CA GLU A 97 -12.11 -9.52 -6.76
C GLU A 97 -11.72 -9.71 -8.23
N ILE A 98 -10.43 -9.83 -8.49
CA ILE A 98 -9.88 -9.99 -9.84
C ILE A 98 -9.02 -11.25 -9.86
N LYS A 99 -9.29 -12.19 -10.77
CA LYS A 99 -8.42 -13.36 -10.95
C LYS A 99 -7.09 -12.93 -11.58
N LEU A 100 -5.96 -13.45 -11.10
CA LEU A 100 -4.65 -13.01 -11.63
C LEU A 100 -4.48 -13.36 -13.11
N SER A 101 -5.07 -14.48 -13.55
CA SER A 101 -5.09 -14.91 -14.95
C SER A 101 -5.75 -13.92 -15.92
N GLU A 102 -6.59 -13.00 -15.42
CA GLU A 102 -7.27 -11.98 -16.23
C GLU A 102 -6.44 -10.70 -16.38
N ILE A 103 -5.32 -10.56 -15.65
CA ILE A 103 -4.47 -9.38 -15.73
C ILE A 103 -3.54 -9.53 -16.93
N SER A 104 -3.61 -8.57 -17.85
CA SER A 104 -2.80 -8.57 -19.07
C SER A 104 -1.50 -7.80 -18.86
N SER A 105 -1.56 -6.66 -18.17
CA SER A 105 -0.39 -5.84 -17.86
C SER A 105 -0.70 -4.77 -16.83
N MET A 106 0.35 -4.29 -16.17
CA MET A 106 0.30 -3.13 -15.28
C MET A 106 1.16 -1.98 -15.84
N GLU A 107 0.54 -0.82 -16.02
CA GLU A 107 1.20 0.40 -16.46
C GLU A 107 1.11 1.49 -15.38
N LEU A 108 2.24 2.16 -15.12
CA LEU A 108 2.28 3.38 -14.33
C LEU A 108 1.99 4.56 -15.27
N LYS A 109 0.88 5.25 -15.05
CA LYS A 109 0.51 6.46 -15.79
C LYS A 109 0.49 7.67 -14.87
N THR A 110 0.94 8.80 -15.40
CA THR A 110 0.68 10.12 -14.83
C THR A 110 -0.65 10.61 -15.38
N LYS A 111 -1.61 10.89 -14.50
CA LYS A 111 -2.91 11.45 -14.87
C LYS A 111 -3.02 12.84 -14.24
N MET A 112 -3.48 13.79 -15.04
CA MET A 112 -3.75 15.13 -14.56
C MET A 112 -5.06 15.13 -13.77
N ASP A 113 -5.08 15.84 -12.65
CA ASP A 113 -6.29 15.99 -11.86
C ASP A 113 -7.29 16.89 -12.60
N PHE A 114 -8.52 16.39 -12.72
CA PHE A 114 -9.56 17.03 -13.52
C PHE A 114 -9.87 18.46 -13.04
N TRP A 115 -9.99 18.64 -11.72
CA TRP A 115 -10.30 19.95 -11.14
C TRP A 115 -9.15 20.94 -11.34
N ASP A 116 -7.90 20.50 -11.17
CA ASP A 116 -6.72 21.37 -11.37
C ASP A 116 -6.57 21.78 -12.84
N THR A 117 -6.86 20.85 -13.76
CA THR A 117 -6.92 21.13 -15.21
C THR A 117 -8.02 22.14 -15.55
N MET A 118 -9.21 21.96 -14.95
CA MET A 118 -10.35 22.84 -15.17
C MET A 118 -10.08 24.25 -14.63
N TYR A 119 -9.47 24.37 -13.44
CA TYR A 119 -9.08 25.67 -12.88
C TYR A 119 -7.99 26.35 -13.71
N ALA A 120 -6.97 25.62 -14.16
CA ALA A 120 -5.95 26.16 -15.06
C ALA A 120 -6.55 26.69 -16.37
N ALA A 121 -7.51 25.98 -16.97
CA ALA A 121 -8.21 26.44 -18.17
C ALA A 121 -9.04 27.71 -17.90
N LEU A 122 -9.76 27.77 -16.77
CA LEU A 122 -10.56 28.94 -16.38
C LEU A 122 -9.68 30.18 -16.17
N PHE A 123 -8.56 30.04 -15.47
CA PHE A 123 -7.60 31.13 -15.30
C PHE A 123 -6.94 31.54 -16.63
N GLY A 124 -6.73 30.59 -17.55
CA GLY A 124 -6.28 30.89 -18.91
C GLY A 124 -7.28 31.75 -19.69
N VAL A 125 -8.58 31.46 -19.58
CA VAL A 125 -9.63 32.27 -20.20
C VAL A 125 -9.69 33.66 -19.56
N ILE A 126 -9.59 33.76 -18.23
CA ILE A 126 -9.57 35.05 -17.52
C ILE A 126 -8.35 35.88 -17.94
N PHE A 127 -7.17 35.27 -18.05
CA PHE A 127 -5.95 35.93 -18.53
C PHE A 127 -6.08 36.50 -19.95
N LEU A 128 -6.91 35.87 -20.80
CA LEU A 128 -7.18 36.36 -22.17
C LEU A 128 -8.23 37.46 -22.22
N LEU A 129 -9.17 37.50 -21.26
CA LEU A 129 -10.28 38.44 -21.23
C LEU A 129 -10.02 39.70 -20.40
N ASP A 130 -9.20 39.57 -19.35
CA ASP A 130 -8.86 40.64 -18.42
C ASP A 130 -7.39 41.02 -18.56
N THR A 131 -7.03 42.28 -18.24
CA THR A 131 -5.68 42.84 -18.40
C THR A 131 -4.62 41.83 -17.95
N THR A 132 -3.67 41.51 -18.84
CA THR A 132 -2.68 40.43 -18.79
C THR A 132 -1.77 40.50 -17.55
N ASP A 133 -2.33 40.23 -16.39
CA ASP A 133 -1.61 40.18 -15.13
C ASP A 133 -0.84 38.87 -15.06
N ILE A 134 0.46 39.00 -14.82
CA ILE A 134 1.42 37.90 -14.65
C ILE A 134 0.97 36.98 -13.50
N ALA A 135 0.20 37.49 -12.53
CA ALA A 135 -0.37 36.70 -11.44
C ALA A 135 -1.20 35.50 -11.94
N TRP A 136 -1.98 35.65 -13.01
CA TRP A 136 -2.79 34.55 -13.56
C TRP A 136 -1.92 33.46 -14.20
N LEU A 137 -0.83 33.83 -14.86
CA LEU A 137 0.14 32.87 -15.40
C LEU A 137 0.83 32.08 -14.28
N LEU A 138 1.18 32.74 -13.17
CA LEU A 138 1.75 32.06 -12.01
C LEU A 138 0.76 31.07 -11.39
N LEU A 139 -0.52 31.44 -11.28
CA LEU A 139 -1.56 30.53 -10.79
C LEU A 139 -1.73 29.31 -11.70
N ILE A 140 -1.79 29.51 -13.03
CA ILE A 140 -1.87 28.42 -14.01
C ILE A 140 -0.68 27.46 -13.85
N ALA A 141 0.54 28.01 -13.73
CA ALA A 141 1.75 27.22 -13.54
C ALA A 141 1.71 26.39 -12.24
N ILE A 142 1.24 26.97 -11.13
CA ILE A 142 1.07 26.26 -9.85
C ILE A 142 0.07 25.12 -10.00
N PHE A 143 -1.12 25.38 -10.54
CA PHE A 143 -2.18 24.37 -10.66
C PHE A 143 -1.77 23.21 -11.59
N LEU A 144 -1.10 23.50 -12.71
CA LEU A 144 -0.56 22.46 -13.57
C LEU A 144 0.51 21.64 -12.84
N TYR A 145 1.44 22.29 -12.14
CA TYR A 145 2.50 21.59 -11.40
C TYR A 145 1.94 20.68 -10.30
N THR A 146 0.99 21.18 -9.50
CA THR A 146 0.39 20.41 -8.39
C THR A 146 -0.64 19.39 -8.85
N GLY A 147 -1.17 19.54 -10.07
CA GLY A 147 -2.23 18.68 -10.61
C GLY A 147 -1.75 17.34 -11.18
N TYR A 148 -0.44 17.06 -11.21
CA TYR A 148 0.07 15.78 -11.69
C TYR A 148 0.06 14.70 -10.59
N GLY A 149 -0.64 13.59 -10.85
CA GLY A 149 -0.68 12.44 -9.95
C GLY A 149 -0.27 11.13 -10.63
N LYS A 150 0.39 10.24 -9.89
CA LYS A 150 0.65 8.86 -10.33
C LYS A 150 -0.56 7.96 -10.08
N ILE A 151 -0.85 7.09 -11.03
CA ILE A 151 -1.91 6.09 -10.99
C ILE A 151 -1.38 4.79 -11.58
N LEU A 152 -1.68 3.68 -10.90
CA LEU A 152 -1.46 2.33 -11.41
C LEU A 152 -2.68 1.93 -12.25
N ASN A 153 -2.44 1.65 -13.53
CA ASN A 153 -3.46 1.17 -14.44
C ASN A 153 -3.26 -0.34 -14.66
N LEU A 154 -4.25 -1.12 -14.24
CA LEU A 154 -4.34 -2.55 -14.43
C LEU A 154 -5.19 -2.81 -15.67
N LYS A 155 -4.57 -3.29 -16.75
CA LYS A 155 -5.27 -3.70 -17.98
C LYS A 155 -5.69 -5.16 -17.84
N MET A 156 -6.98 -5.43 -17.93
CA MET A 156 -7.50 -6.81 -17.94
C MET A 156 -7.64 -7.34 -19.38
N LYS A 157 -7.54 -8.66 -19.56
CA LYS A 157 -7.73 -9.35 -20.85
C LYS A 157 -9.13 -9.13 -21.43
N ASN A 158 -10.10 -8.84 -20.57
CA ASN A 158 -11.49 -8.56 -20.93
C ASN A 158 -11.69 -7.12 -21.47
N GLY A 159 -10.61 -6.33 -21.62
CA GLY A 159 -10.63 -4.96 -22.12
C GLY A 159 -10.99 -3.89 -21.06
N LEU A 160 -11.27 -4.31 -19.83
CA LEU A 160 -11.54 -3.42 -18.69
C LEU A 160 -10.22 -2.89 -18.09
N ASN A 161 -10.21 -1.62 -17.71
CA ASN A 161 -9.06 -0.96 -17.07
C ASN A 161 -9.43 -0.56 -15.65
N PHE A 162 -8.62 -0.96 -14.67
CA PHE A 162 -8.79 -0.58 -13.28
C PHE A 162 -7.67 0.36 -12.82
N GLU A 163 -8.04 1.48 -12.19
CA GLU A 163 -7.12 2.54 -11.80
C GLU A 163 -6.95 2.60 -10.27
N ILE A 164 -5.74 2.31 -9.77
CA ILE A 164 -5.37 2.47 -8.35
C ILE A 164 -4.52 3.74 -8.21
N PRO A 165 -5.03 4.80 -7.56
CA PRO A 165 -4.28 6.02 -7.38
C PRO A 165 -3.25 5.84 -6.26
N VAL A 166 -1.98 6.16 -6.54
CA VAL A 166 -0.86 6.03 -5.60
C VAL A 166 -0.22 7.40 -5.33
N ASN A 167 0.47 7.53 -4.19
CA ASN A 167 1.13 8.78 -3.80
C ASN A 167 2.58 8.90 -4.31
N GLY A 168 3.05 7.93 -5.11
CA GLY A 168 4.44 7.90 -5.58
C GLY A 168 4.87 6.52 -6.07
N MET A 169 6.18 6.35 -6.27
CA MET A 169 6.82 5.03 -6.38
C MET A 169 7.23 4.64 -4.96
N THR A 170 6.43 3.82 -4.29
CA THR A 170 6.78 3.24 -2.98
C THR A 170 7.27 1.81 -3.19
N GLU A 171 7.97 1.26 -2.20
CA GLU A 171 8.46 -0.12 -2.24
C GLU A 171 7.33 -1.13 -2.52
N ASP A 172 6.14 -0.90 -1.95
CA ASP A 172 4.94 -1.72 -2.20
C ASP A 172 4.48 -1.67 -3.66
N VAL A 173 4.64 -0.54 -4.34
CA VAL A 173 4.31 -0.42 -5.77
C VAL A 173 5.26 -1.27 -6.61
N GLU A 174 6.55 -1.28 -6.26
CA GLU A 174 7.55 -2.08 -6.97
C GLU A 174 7.37 -3.58 -6.71
N ARG A 175 7.10 -3.97 -5.46
CA ARG A 175 6.78 -5.35 -5.09
C ARG A 175 5.50 -5.84 -5.79
N PHE A 176 4.46 -5.01 -5.81
CA PHE A 176 3.20 -5.33 -6.50
C PHE A 176 3.40 -5.44 -8.02
N ARG A 177 4.20 -4.55 -8.62
CA ARG A 177 4.57 -4.62 -10.04
C ARG A 177 5.37 -5.87 -10.37
N ALA A 178 6.30 -6.27 -9.50
CA ALA A 178 7.11 -7.48 -9.66
C ALA A 178 6.25 -8.74 -9.55
N LEU A 179 5.23 -8.73 -8.69
CA LEU A 179 4.27 -9.83 -8.54
C LEU A 179 3.45 -10.00 -9.82
N VAL A 180 2.84 -8.92 -10.33
CA VAL A 180 1.99 -8.96 -11.54
C VAL A 180 2.78 -9.26 -12.82
N ARG A 181 4.10 -9.05 -12.85
CA ARG A 181 4.95 -9.39 -14.01
C ARG A 181 5.42 -10.86 -14.01
N LYS A 182 5.36 -11.55 -12.87
CA LYS A 182 5.87 -12.93 -12.74
C LYS A 182 4.90 -13.98 -13.26
N GLU A 183 3.63 -13.62 -13.45
CA GLU A 183 2.60 -14.43 -14.11
C GLU A 183 2.34 -13.97 -15.55
#